data_AF-A0A967Z4M3-F1
#
_entry.id   AF-A0A967Z4M3-F1
#
_cell.length_a   1.000
_cell.length_b   1.000
_cell.length_c   1.000
_cell.angle_alpha   90.00
_cell.angle_beta   90.00
_cell.angle_gamma   90.00
#
_symmetry.space_group_name_H-M   'P 1'
#
loop_
_entity.id
_entity.type
_entity.pdbx_description
1 polymer ?
#
loop_
_entity_poly.entity_id
_entity_poly.type
_entity_poly.pdbx_seq_one_letter_code
_entity_poly.pdbx_strand_id
1 'polypeptide(L)'
;MLRAEANVGLGNFGAAEADMNIVRQAAGLDPYPAGSTDASNALDRVLFEKRYSLFGEGHRWFDMRRYGRLDQLPIDRPARGDRVIPQMPRPETEVPD
;
A
#
# COMPACT_ATOMS: atom_id res chain seq x y z
N MET A 1 -8.43 -1.29 6.95
CA MET A 1 -7.14 -0.61 6.65
C MET A 1 -7.25 0.86 6.25
N LEU A 2 -8.35 1.32 5.66
CA LEU A 2 -8.54 2.76 5.36
C LEU A 2 -8.44 3.65 6.61
N ARG A 3 -9.01 3.21 7.75
CA ARG A 3 -8.90 3.92 9.03
C ARG A 3 -7.45 4.04 9.53
N ALA A 4 -6.67 2.95 9.45
CA ALA A 4 -5.24 2.96 9.81
C ALA A 4 -4.47 3.97 8.95
N GLU A 5 -4.70 3.95 7.63
CA GLU A 5 -4.08 4.87 6.68
C GLU A 5 -4.42 6.34 6.98
N ALA A 6 -5.69 6.63 7.30
CA ALA A 6 -6.11 7.96 7.71
C ALA A 6 -5.42 8.41 9.00
N ASN A 7 -5.32 7.53 10.00
CA ASN A 7 -4.61 7.80 11.25
C ASN A 7 -3.12 8.10 11.01
N VAL A 8 -2.45 7.39 10.10
CA VAL A 8 -1.06 7.70 9.70
C VAL A 8 -0.97 9.10 9.09
N GLY A 9 -1.88 9.46 8.19
CA GLY A 9 -1.92 10.80 7.57
C GLY A 9 -2.17 11.93 8.58
N LEU A 10 -2.87 11.64 9.69
CA LEU A 10 -3.11 12.57 10.80
C LEU A 10 -2.00 12.58 11.86
N GLY A 11 -0.98 11.72 11.77
CA GLY A 11 0.05 11.56 12.80
C GLY A 11 -0.39 10.78 14.05
N ASN A 12 -1.56 10.14 14.01
CA ASN A 12 -2.13 9.36 15.11
C ASN A 12 -1.59 7.92 15.11
N PHE A 13 -0.27 7.75 15.29
CA PHE A 13 0.41 6.46 15.09
C PHE A 13 -0.04 5.36 16.04
N GLY A 14 -0.36 5.67 17.30
CA GLY A 14 -0.90 4.67 18.24
C GLY A 14 -2.25 4.11 17.80
N ALA A 15 -3.12 4.95 17.23
CA ALA A 15 -4.41 4.51 16.68
C ALA A 15 -4.22 3.69 15.39
N ALA A 16 -3.26 4.08 14.53
CA ALA A 16 -2.90 3.31 13.35
C ALA A 16 -2.31 1.94 13.73
N GLU A 17 -1.45 1.86 14.74
CA GLU A 17 -0.88 0.61 15.26
C GLU A 17 -1.97 -0.33 15.76
N ALA A 18 -2.92 0.19 16.54
CA ALA A 18 -4.08 -0.59 17.00
C ALA A 18 -4.90 -1.15 15.83
N ASP A 19 -5.14 -0.34 14.79
CA ASP A 19 -5.87 -0.78 13.60
C ASP A 19 -5.11 -1.86 12.82
N MET A 20 -3.79 -1.73 12.66
CA MET A 20 -2.95 -2.74 12.01
C MET A 20 -2.93 -4.05 12.81
N ASN A 21 -2.87 -3.96 14.14
CA ASN A 21 -2.84 -5.13 15.02
C ASN A 21 -4.14 -5.96 14.94
N ILE A 22 -5.30 -5.34 14.64
CA ILE A 22 -6.54 -6.10 14.38
C ILE A 22 -6.35 -7.04 13.17
N VAL A 23 -5.76 -6.54 12.08
CA VAL A 23 -5.51 -7.35 10.86
C VAL A 23 -4.46 -8.42 11.13
N ARG A 24 -3.38 -8.07 11.83
CA ARG A 24 -2.31 -9.01 12.19
C ARG A 24 -2.83 -10.16 13.05
N GLN A 25 -3.61 -9.86 14.08
CA GLN A 25 -4.20 -10.87 14.95
C GLN A 25 -5.20 -11.76 14.21
N ALA A 26 -6.03 -11.19 13.33
CA ALA A 26 -6.94 -11.98 12.50
C ALA A 26 -6.20 -12.95 11.57
N ALA A 27 -4.98 -12.60 11.16
CA ALA A 27 -4.08 -13.43 10.36
C ALA A 27 -3.18 -14.37 11.19
N GLY A 28 -3.33 -14.41 12.53
CA GLY A 28 -2.51 -15.25 13.42
C GLY A 28 -1.07 -14.76 13.62
N LEU A 29 -0.81 -13.47 13.37
CA LEU A 29 0.50 -12.84 13.58
C LEU A 29 0.53 -12.07 14.90
N ASP A 30 1.71 -12.02 15.51
CA ASP A 30 1.94 -11.19 16.68
C ASP A 30 1.68 -9.71 16.38
N PRO A 31 1.11 -8.94 17.33
CA PRO A 31 0.97 -7.50 17.17
C PRO A 31 2.35 -6.83 17.05
N TYR A 32 2.40 -5.65 16.45
CA TYR A 32 3.58 -4.80 16.57
C TYR A 32 3.85 -4.49 18.05
N PRO A 33 5.12 -4.40 18.47
CA PRO A 33 5.45 -4.01 19.84
C PRO A 33 4.81 -2.66 20.16
N ALA A 34 4.21 -2.56 21.35
CA ALA A 34 3.45 -1.38 21.73
C ALA A 34 4.28 -0.10 21.63
N GLY A 35 3.78 0.89 20.91
CA GLY A 35 4.45 2.19 20.70
C GLY A 35 5.62 2.14 19.74
N SER A 36 5.80 1.06 18.98
CA SER A 36 6.87 0.94 17.99
C SER A 36 6.53 1.55 16.63
N THR A 37 5.27 1.92 16.41
CA THR A 37 4.83 2.62 15.20
C THR A 37 5.02 4.13 15.35
N ASP A 38 5.76 4.73 14.43
CA ASP A 38 6.05 6.16 14.40
C ASP A 38 6.15 6.70 12.97
N ALA A 39 6.45 8.00 12.82
CA ALA A 39 6.53 8.66 11.52
C ALA A 39 7.53 8.01 10.54
N SER A 40 8.56 7.33 11.04
CA SER A 40 9.59 6.69 10.21
C SER A 40 9.13 5.39 9.56
N ASN A 41 8.12 4.73 10.14
CA ASN A 41 7.73 3.37 9.73
C ASN A 41 6.22 3.18 9.49
N ALA A 42 5.37 4.11 9.93
CA ALA A 42 3.93 3.91 9.96
C ALA A 42 3.33 3.69 8.57
N LEU A 43 3.77 4.47 7.57
CA LEU A 43 3.30 4.30 6.20
C LEU A 43 3.73 2.94 5.62
N ASP A 44 4.97 2.52 5.86
CA ASP A 44 5.50 1.25 5.35
C ASP A 44 4.76 0.06 5.97
N ARG A 45 4.48 0.11 7.28
CA ARG A 45 3.68 -0.89 7.98
C ARG A 45 2.26 -0.96 7.42
N VAL A 46 1.58 0.19 7.26
CA VAL A 46 0.23 0.21 6.68
C VAL A 46 0.21 -0.36 5.26
N LEU A 47 1.18 0.00 4.42
CA LEU A 47 1.29 -0.52 3.05
C LEU A 47 1.65 -2.01 3.01
N PHE A 48 2.41 -2.50 3.98
CA PHE A 48 2.70 -3.93 4.14
C PHE A 48 1.42 -4.69 4.50
N GLU A 49 0.72 -4.29 5.55
CA GLU A 49 -0.51 -4.95 5.99
C GLU A 49 -1.58 -4.91 4.88
N LYS A 50 -1.77 -3.77 4.19
CA LYS A 50 -2.68 -3.67 3.03
C LYS A 50 -2.32 -4.63 1.90
N ARG A 51 -1.02 -4.81 1.60
CA ARG A 51 -0.56 -5.71 0.52
C ARG A 51 -0.99 -7.15 0.77
N TYR A 52 -0.87 -7.62 2.00
CA TYR A 52 -1.15 -9.02 2.34
C TYR A 52 -2.61 -9.26 2.67
N SER A 53 -3.28 -8.33 3.36
CA SER A 53 -4.69 -8.48 3.71
C SER A 53 -5.63 -8.33 2.50
N LEU A 54 -5.19 -7.66 1.43
CA LEU A 54 -5.96 -7.41 0.19
C LEU A 54 -5.27 -8.02 -1.04
N PHE A 55 -4.53 -9.12 -0.83
CA PHE A 55 -3.80 -9.77 -1.91
C PHE A 55 -4.77 -10.27 -3.00
N GLY A 56 -4.49 -9.90 -4.26
CA GLY A 56 -5.34 -10.27 -5.40
C GLY A 56 -6.57 -9.37 -5.60
N GLU A 57 -6.83 -8.41 -4.71
CA GLU A 57 -8.01 -7.52 -4.79
C GLU A 57 -7.73 -6.20 -5.55
N GLY A 58 -6.59 -6.09 -6.24
CA GLY A 58 -6.28 -4.95 -7.12
C GLY A 58 -5.80 -3.67 -6.42
N HIS A 59 -5.65 -3.64 -5.09
CA HIS A 59 -5.28 -2.42 -4.34
C HIS A 59 -3.82 -1.99 -4.50
N ARG A 60 -2.89 -2.94 -4.63
CA ARG A 60 -1.45 -2.68 -4.50
C ARG A 60 -0.93 -1.62 -5.47
N TRP A 61 -1.37 -1.63 -6.73
CA TRP A 61 -0.92 -0.64 -7.72
C TRP A 61 -1.37 0.78 -7.36
N PHE A 62 -2.64 0.94 -6.98
CA PHE A 62 -3.20 2.24 -6.58
C PHE A 62 -2.53 2.79 -5.32
N ASP A 63 -2.30 1.95 -4.32
CA ASP A 63 -1.63 2.35 -3.08
C ASP A 63 -0.21 2.86 -3.36
N MET A 64 0.59 2.10 -4.11
CA MET A 64 1.95 2.52 -4.43
C MET A 64 1.97 3.76 -5.31
N ARG A 65 1.02 3.92 -6.25
CA ARG A 65 0.83 5.15 -7.03
C ARG A 65 0.55 6.35 -6.15
N ARG A 66 -0.37 6.24 -5.19
CA ARG A 66 -0.78 7.34 -4.29
C ARG A 66 0.39 7.92 -3.52
N TYR A 67 1.32 7.07 -3.09
CA TYR A 67 2.49 7.46 -2.30
C TYR A 67 3.76 7.68 -3.12
N GLY A 68 3.68 7.68 -4.45
CA GLY A 68 4.85 7.90 -5.32
C GLY A 68 5.90 6.79 -5.26
N ARG A 69 5.47 5.54 -5.02
CA ARG A 69 6.33 4.36 -4.82
C ARG A 69 6.18 3.29 -5.89
N LEU A 70 5.75 3.66 -7.10
CA LEU A 70 5.57 2.71 -8.21
C LEU A 70 6.89 2.02 -8.61
N ASP A 71 8.02 2.68 -8.39
CA ASP A 71 9.37 2.18 -8.60
C ASP A 71 9.75 1.01 -7.66
N GLN A 72 9.01 0.83 -6.55
CA GLN A 72 9.20 -0.28 -5.61
C GLN A 72 8.40 -1.53 -5.99
N LEU A 73 7.61 -1.48 -7.06
CA LEU A 73 6.91 -2.66 -7.57
C LEU A 73 7.88 -3.52 -8.41
N PRO A 74 7.79 -4.86 -8.31
CA PRO A 74 8.63 -5.73 -9.11
C PRO A 74 8.31 -5.55 -10.61
N ILE A 75 9.35 -5.62 -11.44
CA ILE A 75 9.24 -5.67 -12.89
C ILE A 75 9.47 -7.11 -13.32
N ASP A 76 8.51 -7.72 -14.01
CA ASP A 76 8.58 -9.13 -14.37
C ASP A 76 9.73 -9.43 -15.35
N ARG A 77 9.97 -8.54 -16.34
CA ARG A 77 11.01 -8.73 -17.36
C ARG A 77 11.76 -7.42 -17.65
N PRO A 78 12.63 -6.97 -16.73
CA PRO A 78 13.34 -5.69 -16.90
C PRO A 78 14.24 -5.68 -18.14
N ALA A 79 14.85 -6.81 -18.50
CA ALA A 79 15.69 -6.95 -19.69
C ALA A 79 14.91 -6.78 -21.02
N ARG A 80 13.57 -6.87 -21.00
CA ARG A 80 12.70 -6.65 -22.16
C ARG A 80 12.10 -5.25 -22.22
N GLY A 81 12.42 -4.39 -21.25
CA GLY A 81 11.89 -3.02 -21.18
C GLY A 81 10.50 -2.89 -20.57
N ASP A 82 10.01 -3.94 -19.89
CA ASP A 82 8.76 -3.88 -19.13
C ASP A 82 8.85 -2.77 -18.07
N ARG A 83 7.76 -2.04 -17.88
CA ARG A 83 7.69 -0.92 -16.94
C ARG A 83 6.36 -0.91 -16.21
N VAL A 84 6.38 -0.43 -14.98
CA VAL A 84 5.15 -0.14 -14.23
C VAL A 84 4.55 1.14 -14.82
N ILE A 85 3.35 1.04 -15.39
CA ILE A 85 2.65 2.20 -15.95
C ILE A 85 2.09 3.07 -14.81
N PRO A 86 2.23 4.40 -14.86
CA PRO A 86 1.73 5.29 -13.81
C PRO A 86 0.23 5.56 -13.92
N GLN A 87 -0.36 5.31 -15.08
CA GLN A 87 -1.79 5.51 -15.34
C GLN A 87 -2.24 4.57 -16.46
N MET A 88 -3.54 4.30 -16.50
CA MET A 88 -4.12 3.54 -17.61
C MET A 88 -4.05 4.37 -18.91
N PRO A 89 -3.76 3.71 -20.04
CA PRO A 89 -3.82 4.38 -21.33
C PRO A 89 -5.27 4.78 -21.66
N ARG A 90 -5.43 5.85 -22.44
CA ARG A 90 -6.73 6.17 -23.03
C ARG A 90 -7.05 5.13 -24.10
N PRO A 91 -8.26 4.56 -24.14
CA PRO A 91 -8.69 3.70 -25.23
C PRO A 91 -8.59 4.42 -26.59
N GLU A 92 -8.16 3.73 -27.65
CA GLU A 92 -8.00 4.31 -28.99
C GLU A 92 -9.34 4.86 -29.52
N THR A 93 -10.45 4.21 -29.20
CA THR A 93 -11.82 4.63 -29.55
C THR A 93 -12.25 5.96 -28.92
N GLU A 94 -11.50 6.47 -27.94
CA GLU A 94 -11.75 7.76 -27.26
C GLU A 94 -10.74 8.85 -27.67
N VAL A 95 -9.89 8.58 -28.67
CA VAL A 95 -8.98 9.58 -29.25
C VAL A 95 -9.70 10.22 -30.46
N PRO A 96 -9.98 11.53 -30.44
CA PRO A 96 -10.54 12.22 -31.61
C PRO A 96 -9.56 12.18 -32.79
N ASP A 97 -10.09 12.10 -34.00
CA ASP A 97 -9.35 12.24 -35.27
C ASP A 97 -8.64 13.60 -35.39
#